data_AF-A0A3A1Y6N9-F1
#
_entry.id   AF-A0A3A1Y6N9-F1
#
_cell.length_a   1.000
_cell.length_b   1.000
_cell.length_c   1.000
_cell.angle_alpha   90.00
_cell.angle_beta   90.00
_cell.angle_gamma   90.00
#
_symmetry.space_group_name_H-M   'P 1'
#
loop_
_entity.id
_entity.type
_entity.pdbx_description
1 polymer ?
#
loop_
_entity_poly.entity_id
_entity_poly.type
_entity_poly.pdbx_seq_one_letter_code
_entity_poly.pdbx_strand_id
1 'polypeptide(L)'
;MTLANLDNSISIVTAFYDLGRANWKGFERSVDYYFNNFARLAQLENEMVVYVASEEHKERVLALRGNRKTEVVIYDLFKEQADLVQRVKAVLENPEYKSKVKPELLENGNIEYFNAEYDVVNFAKTLFINHAIENNLVSHEQVAWVDFGYHRNKKFCKNISEWRFAFTPDKINFFNVIKAKRIPPFNTEEQIFRFMYENIVYIVGCIIVGNRKAWQEFNQLLYPIIDELLARNIIDDDQGVYMYCVHKKPELFKINYVGKRWRIQNIVNNYNDQTLRAKVFQFWQKIKG
;
A
#
# COMPACT_ATOMS: atom_id res chain seq x y z
N MET A 1 30.42 14.92 -15.01
CA MET A 1 28.96 14.89 -15.21
C MET A 1 28.32 15.72 -14.10
N THR A 2 27.73 16.85 -14.46
CA THR A 2 26.96 17.68 -13.54
C THR A 2 25.80 16.85 -13.00
N LEU A 3 25.61 16.83 -11.68
CA LEU A 3 24.42 16.29 -11.02
C LEU A 3 23.21 17.08 -11.57
N ALA A 4 22.65 16.62 -12.67
CA ALA A 4 21.32 17.03 -13.10
C ALA A 4 20.42 16.86 -11.88
N ASN A 5 19.62 17.89 -11.59
CA ASN A 5 18.58 17.85 -10.57
C ASN A 5 17.77 16.57 -10.75
N LEU A 6 18.10 15.51 -10.00
CA LEU A 6 17.29 14.31 -9.94
C LEU A 6 15.95 14.75 -9.37
N ASP A 7 14.92 14.60 -10.18
CA ASP A 7 13.56 14.88 -9.74
C ASP A 7 13.16 13.83 -8.71
N ASN A 8 13.42 14.15 -7.45
CA ASN A 8 13.05 13.31 -6.31
C ASN A 8 11.56 13.43 -5.95
N SER A 9 10.77 14.15 -6.76
CA SER A 9 9.34 14.29 -6.56
C SER A 9 8.63 12.96 -6.82
N ILE A 10 7.51 12.76 -6.13
CA ILE A 10 6.83 11.47 -6.07
C ILE A 10 5.41 11.66 -6.59
N SER A 11 5.03 10.89 -7.60
CA SER A 11 3.63 10.75 -8.01
C SER A 11 2.89 9.89 -6.99
N ILE A 12 1.70 10.31 -6.56
CA ILE A 12 0.92 9.55 -5.58
C ILE A 12 -0.25 8.87 -6.29
N VAL A 13 -0.38 7.57 -6.11
CA VAL A 13 -1.53 6.78 -6.56
C VAL A 13 -2.28 6.29 -5.34
N THR A 14 -3.61 6.39 -5.38
CA THR A 14 -4.49 5.96 -4.31
C THR A 14 -5.84 5.53 -4.86
N ALA A 15 -6.65 4.83 -4.06
CA ALA A 15 -7.99 4.44 -4.45
C ALA A 15 -8.97 4.43 -3.29
N PHE A 16 -10.24 4.67 -3.59
CA PHE A 16 -11.34 4.55 -2.66
C PHE A 16 -12.47 3.68 -3.23
N TYR A 17 -12.77 2.61 -2.51
CA TYR A 17 -13.91 1.72 -2.74
C TYR A 17 -14.69 1.60 -1.44
N ASP A 18 -15.99 1.87 -1.48
CA ASP A 18 -16.85 1.69 -0.31
C ASP A 18 -17.20 0.21 -0.13
N LEU A 19 -16.68 -0.39 0.94
CA LEU A 19 -16.93 -1.78 1.32
C LEU A 19 -18.13 -1.91 2.27
N GLY A 20 -18.94 -0.86 2.43
CA GLY A 20 -20.10 -0.86 3.32
C GLY A 20 -19.72 -0.85 4.81
N ARG A 21 -18.53 -0.36 5.14
CA ARG A 21 -17.99 -0.40 6.52
C ARG A 21 -18.78 0.41 7.53
N ALA A 22 -19.63 1.33 7.08
CA ALA A 22 -20.55 2.06 7.95
C ALA A 22 -21.49 1.11 8.72
N ASN A 23 -21.74 -0.09 8.19
CA ASN A 23 -22.66 -1.07 8.77
C ASN A 23 -21.96 -2.08 9.70
N TRP A 24 -20.66 -1.90 9.97
CA TRP A 24 -19.85 -2.88 10.68
C TRP A 24 -19.71 -2.51 12.15
N LYS A 25 -20.54 -3.11 12.99
CA LYS A 25 -20.64 -2.76 14.41
C LYS A 25 -19.27 -2.80 15.12
N GLY A 26 -18.87 -1.69 15.75
CA GLY A 26 -17.60 -1.55 16.47
C GLY A 26 -16.39 -1.17 15.60
N PHE A 27 -16.55 -1.16 14.27
CA PHE A 27 -15.50 -0.82 13.30
C PHE A 27 -15.99 0.16 12.23
N GLU A 28 -17.07 0.88 12.54
CA GLU A 28 -17.81 1.72 11.60
C GLU A 28 -16.92 2.81 11.02
N ARG A 29 -16.88 2.88 9.69
CA ARG A 29 -16.23 3.96 8.95
C ARG A 29 -17.11 4.33 7.78
N SER A 30 -17.71 5.52 7.84
CA SER A 30 -18.50 6.06 6.74
C SER A 30 -17.61 6.49 5.57
N VAL A 31 -18.21 6.68 4.40
CA VAL A 31 -17.56 7.35 3.26
C VAL A 31 -16.96 8.68 3.70
N ASP A 32 -17.71 9.50 4.44
CA ASP A 32 -17.21 10.78 4.97
C ASP A 32 -16.00 10.63 5.87
N TYR A 33 -15.91 9.57 6.69
CA TYR A 33 -14.71 9.30 7.49
C TYR A 33 -13.47 9.15 6.60
N TYR A 34 -13.59 8.40 5.50
CA TYR A 34 -12.52 8.19 4.54
C TYR A 34 -12.14 9.48 3.81
N PHE A 35 -13.12 10.23 3.29
CA PHE A 35 -12.87 11.51 2.62
C PHE A 35 -12.27 12.57 3.57
N ASN A 36 -12.70 12.62 4.83
CA ASN A 36 -12.11 13.50 5.84
C ASN A 36 -10.64 13.18 6.14
N ASN A 37 -10.25 11.90 6.03
CA ASN A 37 -8.86 11.50 6.14
C ASN A 37 -8.09 11.82 4.85
N PHE A 38 -8.65 11.51 3.68
CA PHE A 38 -8.06 11.84 2.39
C PHE A 38 -7.81 13.34 2.21
N ALA A 39 -8.70 14.20 2.72
CA ALA A 39 -8.54 15.66 2.69
C ALA A 39 -7.20 16.14 3.28
N ARG A 40 -6.54 15.35 4.13
CA ARG A 40 -5.20 15.65 4.66
C ARG A 40 -4.09 15.31 3.68
N LEU A 41 -4.22 14.19 2.94
CA LEU A 41 -3.32 13.85 1.86
C LEU A 41 -3.47 14.83 0.71
N ALA A 42 -4.71 15.16 0.35
CA ALA A 42 -5.10 16.04 -0.75
C ALA A 42 -4.51 17.46 -0.68
N GLN A 43 -3.95 17.87 0.46
CA GLN A 43 -3.24 19.13 0.64
C GLN A 43 -1.85 19.16 -0.03
N LEU A 44 -1.24 18.01 -0.32
CA LEU A 44 0.07 17.95 -0.96
C LEU A 44 0.01 18.46 -2.41
N GLU A 45 1.00 19.23 -2.84
CA GLU A 45 1.13 19.71 -4.22
C GLU A 45 1.57 18.61 -5.20
N ASN A 46 1.98 17.43 -4.68
CA ASN A 46 2.26 16.25 -5.49
C ASN A 46 1.11 15.96 -6.46
N GLU A 47 1.46 15.53 -7.67
CA GLU A 47 0.46 14.99 -8.57
C GLU A 47 -0.18 13.73 -7.98
N MET A 48 -1.48 13.56 -8.21
CA MET A 48 -2.24 12.43 -7.72
C MET A 48 -3.00 11.75 -8.85
N VAL A 49 -3.00 10.41 -8.85
CA VAL A 49 -3.96 9.60 -9.61
C VAL A 49 -4.85 8.90 -8.59
N VAL A 50 -6.16 9.12 -8.66
CA VAL A 50 -7.12 8.60 -7.69
C VAL A 50 -8.12 7.70 -8.41
N TYR A 51 -8.21 6.44 -8.00
CA TYR A 51 -9.20 5.50 -8.51
C TYR A 51 -10.44 5.48 -7.61
N VAL A 52 -11.62 5.56 -8.21
CA VAL A 52 -12.91 5.51 -7.49
C VAL A 52 -13.94 4.70 -8.26
N ALA A 53 -14.99 4.26 -7.59
CA ALA A 53 -16.06 3.47 -8.20
C ALA A 53 -17.21 4.30 -8.83
N SER A 54 -17.28 5.62 -8.60
CA SER A 54 -18.43 6.44 -9.02
C SER A 54 -18.07 7.88 -9.39
N GLU A 55 -18.92 8.51 -10.21
CA GLU A 55 -18.81 9.95 -10.54
C GLU A 55 -18.95 10.83 -9.29
N GLU A 56 -19.83 10.50 -8.35
CA GLU A 56 -19.98 11.23 -7.08
C GLU A 56 -18.65 11.29 -6.30
N HIS A 57 -17.98 10.14 -6.15
CA HIS A 57 -16.69 10.10 -5.46
C HIS A 57 -15.62 10.87 -6.22
N LYS A 58 -15.66 10.86 -7.56
CA LYS A 58 -14.75 11.63 -8.39
C LYS A 58 -14.92 13.13 -8.19
N GLU A 59 -16.16 13.64 -8.20
CA GLU A 59 -16.46 15.04 -7.91
C GLU A 59 -15.94 15.45 -6.53
N ARG A 60 -16.14 14.61 -5.50
CA ARG A 60 -15.63 14.87 -4.15
C ARG A 60 -14.10 14.92 -4.10
N VAL A 61 -13.41 14.02 -4.81
CA VAL A 61 -11.94 14.05 -4.89
C VAL A 61 -11.46 15.33 -5.56
N LEU A 62 -12.03 15.70 -6.70
CA LEU A 62 -11.68 16.92 -7.44
C LEU A 62 -11.93 18.18 -6.59
N ALA A 63 -13.06 18.24 -5.87
CA ALA A 63 -13.36 19.34 -4.97
C ALA A 63 -12.32 19.48 -3.84
N LEU A 64 -11.85 18.37 -3.26
CA LEU A 64 -10.80 18.38 -2.23
C LEU A 64 -9.43 18.78 -2.77
N ARG A 65 -9.14 18.45 -4.04
CA ARG A 65 -7.86 18.75 -4.68
C ARG A 65 -7.78 20.16 -5.23
N GLY A 66 -8.90 20.74 -5.65
CA GLY A 66 -8.96 22.06 -6.27
C GLY A 66 -8.13 22.09 -7.55
N ASN A 67 -7.26 23.09 -7.70
CA ASN A 67 -6.43 23.28 -8.90
C ASN A 67 -5.14 22.42 -8.94
N ARG A 68 -4.91 21.56 -7.95
CA ARG A 68 -3.70 20.72 -7.89
C ARG A 68 -3.75 19.63 -8.96
N LYS A 69 -2.59 19.30 -9.54
CA LYS A 69 -2.48 18.25 -10.58
C LYS A 69 -3.07 16.93 -10.06
N THR A 70 -4.19 16.53 -10.65
CA THR A 70 -4.97 15.37 -10.21
C THR A 70 -5.66 14.75 -11.39
N GLU A 71 -5.47 13.45 -11.57
CA GLU A 71 -6.28 12.62 -12.45
C GLU A 71 -7.19 11.75 -11.59
N VAL A 72 -8.46 11.61 -11.98
CA VAL A 72 -9.41 10.76 -11.27
C VAL A 72 -10.03 9.76 -12.24
N VAL A 73 -9.70 8.50 -12.04
CA VAL A 73 -10.13 7.39 -12.89
C VAL A 73 -11.30 6.69 -12.23
N ILE A 74 -12.42 6.57 -12.95
CA ILE A 74 -13.51 5.69 -12.53
C ILE A 74 -13.17 4.30 -13.00
N TYR A 75 -13.09 3.37 -12.05
CA TYR A 75 -12.73 1.99 -12.30
C TYR A 75 -13.59 1.08 -11.43
N ASP A 76 -14.32 0.16 -12.06
CA ASP A 76 -15.18 -0.79 -11.36
C ASP A 76 -14.39 -2.05 -11.00
N LEU A 77 -13.59 -1.96 -9.93
CA LEU A 77 -12.68 -3.03 -9.53
C LEU A 77 -13.39 -4.38 -9.37
N PHE A 78 -14.57 -4.42 -8.76
CA PHE A 78 -15.25 -5.68 -8.47
C PHE A 78 -15.88 -6.31 -9.70
N LYS A 79 -16.22 -5.51 -10.71
CA LYS A 79 -16.60 -6.02 -12.03
C LYS A 79 -15.37 -6.54 -12.79
N GLU A 80 -14.31 -5.75 -12.86
CA GLU A 80 -13.10 -6.10 -13.64
C GLU A 80 -12.31 -7.27 -13.02
N GLN A 81 -12.39 -7.46 -11.70
CA GLN A 81 -11.74 -8.52 -10.95
C GLN A 81 -12.74 -9.53 -10.36
N ALA A 82 -13.91 -9.69 -11.00
CA ALA A 82 -14.98 -10.57 -10.50
C ALA A 82 -14.51 -12.02 -10.27
N ASP A 83 -13.70 -12.57 -11.18
CA ASP A 83 -13.13 -13.92 -11.02
C ASP A 83 -12.26 -14.03 -9.76
N LEU A 84 -11.34 -13.07 -9.57
CA LEU A 84 -10.48 -13.03 -8.39
C LEU A 84 -11.29 -12.92 -7.10
N VAL A 85 -12.32 -12.06 -7.08
CA VAL A 85 -13.24 -11.94 -5.92
C VAL A 85 -13.88 -13.29 -5.60
N GLN A 86 -14.39 -14.03 -6.60
CA GLN A 86 -15.00 -15.33 -6.36
C GLN A 86 -14.00 -16.37 -5.86
N ARG A 87 -12.78 -16.38 -6.40
CA ARG A 87 -11.72 -17.31 -5.97
C ARG A 87 -11.25 -17.03 -4.55
N VAL A 88 -11.05 -15.77 -4.18
CA VAL A 88 -10.75 -15.36 -2.79
C VAL A 88 -11.88 -15.79 -1.87
N LYS A 89 -13.14 -15.50 -2.25
CA LYS A 89 -14.32 -15.90 -1.47
C LYS A 89 -14.37 -17.40 -1.23
N ALA A 90 -14.10 -18.22 -2.26
CA ALA A 90 -14.08 -19.67 -2.12
C ALA A 90 -13.05 -20.16 -1.10
N VAL A 91 -11.87 -19.53 -1.04
CA VAL A 91 -10.85 -19.84 -0.01
C VAL A 91 -11.31 -19.39 1.37
N LEU A 92 -11.84 -18.17 1.49
CA LEU A 92 -12.37 -17.64 2.75
C LEU A 92 -13.53 -18.48 3.31
N GLU A 93 -14.30 -19.16 2.46
CA GLU A 93 -15.38 -20.07 2.87
C GLU A 93 -14.91 -21.50 3.15
N ASN A 94 -13.69 -21.87 2.75
CA ASN A 94 -13.13 -23.22 2.88
C ASN A 94 -12.89 -23.59 4.37
N PRO A 95 -13.50 -24.69 4.88
CA PRO A 95 -13.32 -25.11 6.27
C PRO A 95 -11.89 -25.48 6.66
N GLU A 96 -11.11 -26.07 5.73
CA GLU A 96 -9.72 -26.43 5.96
C GLU A 96 -8.86 -25.18 6.13
N TYR A 97 -9.06 -24.16 5.30
CA TYR A 97 -8.40 -22.87 5.45
C TYR A 97 -8.75 -22.22 6.79
N LYS A 98 -10.04 -22.13 7.13
CA LYS A 98 -10.50 -21.57 8.42
C LYS A 98 -9.90 -22.30 9.63
N SER A 99 -9.69 -23.62 9.53
CA SER A 99 -9.09 -24.40 10.62
C SER A 99 -7.61 -24.05 10.89
N LYS A 100 -6.93 -23.44 9.91
CA LYS A 100 -5.54 -22.99 10.03
C LYS A 100 -5.44 -21.57 10.57
N VAL A 101 -6.45 -20.74 10.31
CA VAL A 101 -6.52 -19.36 10.82
C VAL A 101 -6.69 -19.38 12.34
N LYS A 102 -5.95 -18.52 13.02
CA LYS A 102 -6.02 -18.39 14.48
C LYS A 102 -7.48 -18.04 14.90
N PRO A 103 -8.13 -18.84 15.77
CA PRO A 103 -9.57 -18.69 16.06
C PRO A 103 -9.98 -17.29 16.50
N GLU A 104 -9.16 -16.62 17.32
CA GLU A 104 -9.45 -15.27 17.82
C GLU A 104 -9.56 -14.23 16.68
N LEU A 105 -8.92 -14.45 15.52
CA LEU A 105 -9.03 -13.55 14.37
C LEU A 105 -10.43 -13.66 13.73
N LEU A 106 -10.96 -14.88 13.64
CA LEU A 106 -12.31 -15.13 13.15
C LEU A 106 -13.36 -14.60 14.13
N GLU A 107 -13.18 -14.86 15.42
CA GLU A 107 -14.08 -14.41 16.50
C GLU A 107 -14.14 -12.89 16.62
N ASN A 108 -13.00 -12.20 16.46
CA ASN A 108 -12.93 -10.74 16.52
C ASN A 108 -13.46 -10.04 15.26
N GLY A 109 -13.80 -10.78 14.22
CA GLY A 109 -14.20 -10.19 12.94
C GLY A 109 -13.07 -9.39 12.31
N ASN A 110 -11.89 -9.99 12.18
CA ASN A 110 -10.81 -9.47 11.34
C ASN A 110 -11.17 -9.58 9.85
N ILE A 111 -11.21 -8.42 9.19
CA ILE A 111 -11.79 -8.21 7.85
C ILE A 111 -11.19 -9.10 6.76
N GLU A 112 -9.88 -9.29 6.83
CA GLU A 112 -9.07 -10.09 5.90
C GLU A 112 -9.42 -11.58 5.89
N TYR A 113 -10.22 -12.06 6.87
CA TYR A 113 -10.62 -13.47 6.96
C TYR A 113 -12.09 -13.73 6.63
N PHE A 114 -12.85 -12.72 6.21
CA PHE A 114 -14.25 -12.91 5.81
C PHE A 114 -14.76 -11.99 4.70
N ASN A 115 -13.97 -11.02 4.22
CA ASN A 115 -14.41 -10.11 3.17
C ASN A 115 -13.47 -10.15 1.95
N ALA A 116 -13.89 -10.86 0.90
CA ALA A 116 -13.10 -11.04 -0.30
C ALA A 116 -12.82 -9.72 -1.03
N GLU A 117 -13.79 -8.80 -1.04
CA GLU A 117 -13.64 -7.49 -1.67
C GLU A 117 -12.55 -6.65 -1.00
N TYR A 118 -12.39 -6.76 0.32
CA TYR A 118 -11.32 -6.09 1.05
C TYR A 118 -9.94 -6.59 0.61
N ASP A 119 -9.75 -7.90 0.51
CA ASP A 119 -8.49 -8.48 0.08
C ASP A 119 -8.16 -8.06 -1.36
N VAL A 120 -9.16 -8.12 -2.26
CA VAL A 120 -8.99 -7.70 -3.66
C VAL A 120 -8.65 -6.21 -3.77
N VAL A 121 -9.26 -5.33 -2.97
CA VAL A 121 -8.85 -3.91 -2.91
C VAL A 121 -7.39 -3.76 -2.47
N ASN A 122 -6.92 -4.58 -1.54
CA ASN A 122 -5.54 -4.55 -1.08
C ASN A 122 -4.55 -5.11 -2.12
N PHE A 123 -4.93 -6.11 -2.90
CA PHE A 123 -4.11 -6.62 -4.01
C PHE A 123 -4.05 -5.64 -5.19
N ALA A 124 -5.13 -4.91 -5.44
CA ALA A 124 -5.26 -3.98 -6.57
C ALA A 124 -4.30 -2.78 -6.52
N LYS A 125 -3.56 -2.57 -5.41
CA LYS A 125 -2.57 -1.49 -5.27
C LYS A 125 -1.53 -1.51 -6.39
N THR A 126 -0.97 -2.68 -6.71
CA THR A 126 0.00 -2.81 -7.81
C THR A 126 -0.65 -2.59 -9.16
N LEU A 127 -1.90 -3.06 -9.35
CA LEU A 127 -2.66 -2.88 -10.58
C LEU A 127 -2.91 -1.40 -10.85
N PHE A 128 -3.39 -0.63 -9.88
CA PHE A 128 -3.66 0.80 -10.04
C PHE A 128 -2.41 1.61 -10.35
N ILE A 129 -1.29 1.27 -9.71
CA ILE A 129 -0.01 1.94 -9.99
C ILE A 129 0.46 1.63 -11.41
N ASN A 130 0.44 0.36 -11.81
CA ASN A 130 0.90 -0.02 -13.14
C ASN A 130 -0.02 0.51 -14.23
N HIS A 131 -1.33 0.48 -14.03
CA HIS A 131 -2.28 1.15 -14.92
C HIS A 131 -1.97 2.64 -15.05
N ALA A 132 -1.66 3.34 -13.96
CA ALA A 132 -1.31 4.76 -14.01
C ALA A 132 0.01 5.02 -14.75
N ILE A 133 1.00 4.13 -14.60
CA ILE A 133 2.29 4.19 -15.31
C ILE A 133 2.08 3.95 -16.81
N GLU A 134 1.40 2.87 -17.18
CA GLU A 134 1.19 2.42 -18.56
C GLU A 134 0.37 3.42 -19.38
N ASN A 135 -0.59 4.10 -18.73
CA ASN A 135 -1.42 5.13 -19.34
C ASN A 135 -0.84 6.55 -19.21
N ASN A 136 0.42 6.70 -18.77
CA ASN A 136 1.10 7.98 -18.61
C ASN A 136 0.34 9.00 -17.71
N LEU A 137 -0.41 8.51 -16.72
CA LEU A 137 -1.15 9.36 -15.77
C LEU A 137 -0.25 9.90 -14.65
N VAL A 138 0.93 9.30 -14.48
CA VAL A 138 2.01 9.79 -13.63
C VAL A 138 3.17 10.27 -14.50
N SER A 139 3.88 11.31 -14.05
CA SER A 139 5.00 11.94 -14.76
C SER A 139 6.35 11.76 -14.06
N HIS A 140 6.39 11.54 -12.74
CA HIS A 140 7.65 11.31 -12.03
C HIS A 140 8.13 9.86 -12.16
N GLU A 141 9.43 9.63 -11.92
CA GLU A 141 10.02 8.29 -11.92
C GLU A 141 9.62 7.50 -10.66
N GLN A 142 9.52 8.18 -9.52
CA GLN A 142 9.08 7.57 -8.27
C GLN A 142 7.57 7.69 -8.13
N VAL A 143 6.93 6.55 -7.87
CA VAL A 143 5.49 6.44 -7.67
C VAL A 143 5.24 5.80 -6.32
N ALA A 144 4.33 6.39 -5.54
CA ALA A 144 3.94 5.88 -4.25
C ALA A 144 2.48 5.42 -4.25
N TRP A 145 2.24 4.25 -3.66
CA TRP A 145 0.91 3.94 -3.14
C TRP A 145 0.74 4.63 -1.79
N VAL A 146 -0.39 5.29 -1.58
CA VAL A 146 -0.81 5.77 -0.27
C VAL A 146 -2.29 5.44 -0.07
N ASP A 147 -2.63 4.66 0.95
CA ASP A 147 -4.01 4.33 1.30
C ASP A 147 -4.85 5.61 1.50
N PHE A 148 -5.97 5.72 0.79
CA PHE A 148 -6.83 6.92 0.74
C PHE A 148 -7.23 7.43 2.13
N GLY A 149 -7.67 6.52 2.99
CA GLY A 149 -8.15 6.81 4.35
C GLY A 149 -7.11 6.72 5.47
N TYR A 150 -5.83 6.52 5.16
CA TYR A 150 -4.82 6.20 6.17
C TYR A 150 -4.56 7.35 7.16
N HIS A 151 -4.79 8.59 6.73
CA HIS A 151 -4.33 9.80 7.38
C HIS A 151 -5.21 10.21 8.56
N ARG A 152 -5.04 9.52 9.71
CA ARG A 152 -5.85 9.77 10.92
C ARG A 152 -5.37 10.92 11.80
N ASN A 153 -4.19 11.49 11.52
CA ASN A 153 -3.57 12.54 12.35
C ASN A 153 -3.29 13.80 11.52
N LYS A 154 -3.63 14.98 12.09
CA LYS A 154 -3.33 16.31 11.50
C LYS A 154 -1.83 16.55 11.25
N LYS A 155 -0.94 15.73 11.84
CA LYS A 155 0.51 15.86 11.68
C LYS A 155 1.06 15.22 10.39
N PHE A 156 0.28 14.45 9.65
CA PHE A 156 0.80 13.60 8.57
C PHE A 156 1.61 14.35 7.49
N CYS A 157 1.10 15.48 6.98
CA CYS A 157 1.82 16.38 6.06
C CYS A 157 2.21 17.71 6.74
N LYS A 158 2.32 17.75 8.07
CA LYS A 158 2.59 19.00 8.77
C LYS A 158 3.91 19.59 8.31
N ASN A 159 3.86 20.82 7.78
CA ASN A 159 5.00 21.56 7.24
C ASN A 159 5.61 20.94 5.96
N ILE A 160 4.87 20.10 5.25
CA ILE A 160 5.25 19.56 3.95
C ILE A 160 4.20 19.99 2.93
N SER A 161 4.61 20.80 1.97
CA SER A 161 3.80 21.13 0.80
C SER A 161 3.92 20.05 -0.28
N GLU A 162 5.10 19.45 -0.43
CA GLU A 162 5.40 18.47 -1.48
C GLU A 162 6.30 17.36 -0.93
N TRP A 163 5.93 16.11 -1.21
CA TRP A 163 6.70 14.93 -0.87
C TRP A 163 7.79 14.65 -1.92
N ARG A 164 9.05 14.80 -1.50
CA ARG A 164 10.23 14.55 -2.33
C ARG A 164 11.27 13.79 -1.54
N PHE A 165 11.76 12.66 -2.06
CA PHE A 165 12.81 11.86 -1.42
C PHE A 165 13.42 10.89 -2.41
N ALA A 166 14.73 10.69 -2.37
CA ALA A 166 15.40 9.67 -3.17
C ALA A 166 15.32 8.28 -2.49
N PHE A 167 14.28 7.51 -2.78
CA PHE A 167 14.21 6.10 -2.35
C PHE A 167 15.22 5.23 -3.12
N THR A 168 15.42 4.00 -2.64
CA THR A 168 16.37 3.09 -3.27
C THR A 168 15.89 2.76 -4.70
N PRO A 169 16.67 3.08 -5.75
CA PRO A 169 16.28 2.79 -7.13
C PRO A 169 16.11 1.29 -7.37
N ASP A 170 15.26 0.93 -8.33
CA ASP A 170 14.99 -0.47 -8.72
C ASP A 170 14.57 -1.37 -7.55
N LYS A 171 13.93 -0.80 -6.52
CA LYS A 171 13.36 -1.53 -5.39
C LYS A 171 11.94 -1.04 -5.09
N ILE A 172 11.10 -1.97 -4.64
CA ILE A 172 9.91 -1.64 -3.87
C ILE A 172 10.32 -1.38 -2.43
N ASN A 173 10.09 -0.16 -1.97
CA ASN A 173 10.41 0.31 -0.64
C ASN A 173 9.19 0.12 0.27
N PHE A 174 9.25 -0.96 1.04
CA PHE A 174 8.32 -1.21 2.15
C PHE A 174 8.81 -0.57 3.44
N PHE A 175 7.92 -0.51 4.43
CA PHE A 175 8.23 0.01 5.76
C PHE A 175 7.79 -0.97 6.84
N ASN A 176 8.52 -0.99 7.97
CA ASN A 176 8.19 -1.83 9.11
C ASN A 176 8.48 -1.11 10.45
N VAL A 177 7.81 -1.56 11.51
CA VAL A 177 7.98 -1.04 12.88
C VAL A 177 8.49 -2.08 13.87
N ILE A 178 8.70 -3.31 13.40
CA ILE A 178 9.26 -4.40 14.20
C ILE A 178 10.77 -4.46 13.97
N LYS A 179 11.56 -4.40 15.04
CA LYS A 179 13.02 -4.57 14.94
C LYS A 179 13.36 -5.94 14.38
N ALA A 180 14.41 -6.03 13.55
CA ALA A 180 14.86 -7.28 12.92
C ALA A 180 14.89 -8.49 13.88
N LYS A 181 15.50 -8.32 15.05
CA LYS A 181 15.61 -9.35 16.09
C LYS A 181 14.29 -9.83 16.73
N ARG A 182 13.17 -9.18 16.42
CA ARG A 182 11.83 -9.51 16.94
C ARG A 182 10.91 -10.05 15.86
N ILE A 183 11.38 -10.14 14.63
CA ILE A 183 10.62 -10.75 13.53
C ILE A 183 10.77 -12.26 13.70
N PRO A 184 9.67 -13.02 13.69
CA PRO A 184 9.75 -14.47 13.59
C PRO A 184 10.54 -14.88 12.32
N PRO A 185 11.19 -16.06 12.31
CA PRO A 185 11.82 -16.58 11.10
C PRO A 185 10.81 -16.68 9.95
N PHE A 186 11.27 -16.45 8.72
CA PHE A 186 10.46 -16.52 7.51
C PHE A 186 11.25 -17.09 6.31
N ASN A 187 12.17 -18.01 6.61
CA ASN A 187 13.09 -18.62 5.65
C ASN A 187 12.47 -19.82 4.91
N THR A 188 11.29 -20.28 5.32
CA THR A 188 10.53 -21.35 4.63
C THR A 188 9.11 -20.88 4.33
N GLU A 189 8.44 -21.56 3.41
CA GLU A 189 7.06 -21.22 3.05
C GLU A 189 6.11 -21.39 4.24
N GLU A 190 6.26 -22.46 5.03
CA GLU A 190 5.42 -22.72 6.21
C GLU A 190 5.54 -21.58 7.23
N GLN A 191 6.74 -21.03 7.38
CA GLN A 191 6.96 -19.87 8.24
C GLN A 191 6.29 -18.62 7.71
N ILE A 192 6.24 -18.42 6.39
CA ILE A 192 5.50 -17.31 5.78
C ILE A 192 3.99 -17.51 5.90
N PHE A 193 3.47 -18.72 5.66
CA PHE A 193 2.03 -18.98 5.80
C PHE A 193 1.56 -18.78 7.22
N ARG A 194 2.41 -19.06 8.21
CA ARG A 194 2.12 -18.70 9.59
C ARG A 194 1.84 -17.20 9.77
N PHE A 195 2.51 -16.33 9.02
CA PHE A 195 2.23 -14.89 9.09
C PHE A 195 0.81 -14.59 8.62
N MET A 196 0.36 -15.29 7.58
CA MET A 196 -1.01 -15.17 7.03
C MET A 196 -2.06 -15.73 8.00
N TYR A 197 -1.82 -16.90 8.59
CA TYR A 197 -2.79 -17.53 9.50
C TYR A 197 -2.87 -16.89 10.89
N GLU A 198 -1.80 -16.23 11.34
CA GLU A 198 -1.71 -15.62 12.67
C GLU A 198 -1.72 -14.08 12.64
N ASN A 199 -1.93 -13.46 11.47
CA ASN A 199 -1.90 -12.01 11.25
C ASN A 199 -0.61 -11.34 11.80
N ILE A 200 0.55 -11.90 11.43
CA ILE A 200 1.85 -11.38 11.85
C ILE A 200 2.26 -10.25 10.89
N VAL A 201 1.88 -9.04 11.25
CA VAL A 201 2.16 -7.84 10.46
C VAL A 201 3.63 -7.41 10.57
N TYR A 202 4.43 -7.71 9.54
CA TYR A 202 5.80 -7.22 9.43
C TYR A 202 5.93 -6.02 8.47
N ILE A 203 5.35 -6.13 7.27
CA ILE A 203 5.29 -5.06 6.28
C ILE A 203 4.05 -4.21 6.52
N VAL A 204 4.19 -2.89 6.38
CA VAL A 204 3.07 -1.96 6.41
C VAL A 204 2.53 -1.78 4.98
N GLY A 205 1.27 -2.13 4.75
CA GLY A 205 0.62 -2.03 3.44
C GLY A 205 0.12 -0.63 3.04
N CYS A 206 0.12 0.34 3.96
CA CYS A 206 -0.56 1.62 3.72
C CYS A 206 0.24 2.66 2.91
N ILE A 207 1.56 2.51 2.85
CA ILE A 207 2.47 3.39 2.09
C ILE A 207 3.58 2.54 1.50
N ILE A 208 3.75 2.59 0.18
CA ILE A 208 4.74 1.80 -0.56
C ILE A 208 5.32 2.72 -1.63
N VAL A 209 6.63 2.69 -1.85
CA VAL A 209 7.26 3.55 -2.87
C VAL A 209 8.18 2.73 -3.76
N GLY A 210 8.13 2.97 -5.06
CA GLY A 210 9.00 2.32 -6.03
C GLY A 210 9.19 3.21 -7.25
N ASN A 211 10.22 2.93 -8.02
CA ASN A 211 10.31 3.50 -9.36
C ASN A 211 9.46 2.69 -10.35
N ARG A 212 9.24 3.21 -11.56
CA ARG A 212 8.35 2.59 -12.56
C ARG A 212 8.71 1.14 -12.85
N LYS A 213 10.01 0.87 -13.06
CA LYS A 213 10.54 -0.48 -13.30
C LYS A 213 10.23 -1.43 -12.14
N ALA A 214 10.50 -1.04 -10.90
CA ALA A 214 10.23 -1.89 -9.74
C ALA A 214 8.73 -2.18 -9.58
N TRP A 215 7.84 -1.22 -9.86
CA TRP A 215 6.40 -1.44 -9.83
C TRP A 215 5.92 -2.42 -10.90
N GLN A 216 6.48 -2.37 -12.11
CA GLN A 216 6.19 -3.32 -13.17
C GLN A 216 6.64 -4.73 -12.79
N GLU A 217 7.87 -4.87 -12.30
CA GLU A 217 8.38 -6.16 -11.81
C GLU A 217 7.55 -6.70 -10.64
N PHE A 218 7.10 -5.83 -9.75
CA PHE A 218 6.29 -6.24 -8.60
C PHE A 218 4.90 -6.72 -9.04
N ASN A 219 4.27 -6.06 -10.01
CA ASN A 219 2.98 -6.48 -10.53
C ASN A 219 3.07 -7.85 -11.24
N GLN A 220 4.14 -8.06 -12.01
CA GLN A 220 4.41 -9.35 -12.66
C GLN A 220 4.70 -10.48 -11.65
N LEU A 221 5.17 -10.14 -10.45
CA LEU A 221 5.41 -11.11 -9.37
C LEU A 221 4.13 -11.40 -8.56
N LEU A 222 3.35 -10.36 -8.24
CA LEU A 222 2.26 -10.46 -7.27
C LEU A 222 1.12 -11.37 -7.73
N TYR A 223 0.61 -11.18 -8.95
CA TYR A 223 -0.58 -11.92 -9.41
C TYR A 223 -0.34 -13.42 -9.57
N PRO A 224 0.79 -13.88 -10.13
CA PRO A 224 1.13 -15.31 -10.12
C PRO A 224 1.25 -15.89 -8.70
N ILE A 225 1.74 -15.09 -7.73
CA ILE A 225 1.78 -15.49 -6.32
C ILE A 225 0.37 -15.62 -5.74
N ILE A 226 -0.53 -14.69 -6.04
CA ILE A 226 -1.93 -14.79 -5.60
C ILE A 226 -2.56 -16.06 -6.17
N ASP A 227 -2.32 -16.36 -7.45
CA ASP A 227 -2.80 -17.60 -8.07
C ASP A 227 -2.25 -18.86 -7.40
N GLU A 228 -0.94 -18.88 -7.08
CA GLU A 228 -0.29 -19.98 -6.35
C GLU A 228 -0.92 -20.18 -4.96
N LEU A 229 -1.13 -19.10 -4.20
CA LEU A 229 -1.72 -19.16 -2.85
C LEU A 229 -3.17 -19.65 -2.90
N LEU A 230 -3.98 -19.11 -3.82
CA LEU A 230 -5.37 -19.52 -3.99
C LEU A 230 -5.49 -21.00 -4.38
N ALA A 231 -4.61 -21.50 -5.27
CA ALA A 231 -4.56 -22.93 -5.63
C ALA A 231 -4.25 -23.85 -4.43
N ARG A 232 -3.63 -23.31 -3.38
CA ARG A 232 -3.30 -24.00 -2.12
C ARG A 232 -4.34 -23.75 -1.02
N ASN A 233 -5.45 -23.08 -1.33
CA ASN A 233 -6.44 -22.61 -0.37
C ASN A 233 -5.83 -21.74 0.74
N ILE A 234 -4.96 -20.81 0.38
CA ILE A 234 -4.34 -19.84 1.30
C ILE A 234 -4.66 -18.43 0.81
N ILE A 235 -5.07 -17.56 1.73
CA ILE A 235 -5.21 -16.13 1.47
C ILE A 235 -4.96 -15.33 2.76
N ASP A 236 -4.65 -14.05 2.59
CA ASP A 236 -4.53 -13.01 3.61
C ASP A 236 -4.64 -11.65 2.88
N ASP A 237 -4.62 -10.53 3.60
CA ASP A 237 -4.51 -9.22 2.97
C ASP A 237 -3.13 -8.99 2.31
N ASP A 238 -2.88 -7.75 1.87
CA ASP A 238 -1.64 -7.42 1.18
C ASP A 238 -0.38 -7.72 2.02
N GLN A 239 -0.43 -7.64 3.35
CA GLN A 239 0.75 -7.74 4.20
C GLN A 239 1.32 -9.16 4.21
N GLY A 240 0.47 -10.18 4.32
CA GLY A 240 0.88 -11.57 4.22
C GLY A 240 1.36 -11.93 2.82
N VAL A 241 0.61 -11.53 1.79
CA VAL A 241 0.98 -11.81 0.39
C VAL A 241 2.29 -11.13 -0.01
N TYR A 242 2.52 -9.89 0.43
CA TYR A 242 3.78 -9.18 0.19
C TYR A 242 4.96 -9.82 0.91
N MET A 243 4.75 -10.41 2.09
CA MET A 243 5.79 -11.20 2.75
C MET A 243 6.20 -12.41 1.91
N TYR A 244 5.25 -13.07 1.25
CA TYR A 244 5.56 -14.17 0.35
C TYR A 244 6.28 -13.70 -0.92
N CYS A 245 5.92 -12.53 -1.45
CA CYS A 245 6.69 -11.89 -2.53
C CYS A 245 8.14 -11.61 -2.12
N VAL A 246 8.35 -11.07 -0.90
CA VAL A 246 9.70 -10.85 -0.34
C VAL A 246 10.47 -12.16 -0.18
N HIS A 247 9.80 -13.24 0.22
CA HIS A 247 10.43 -14.55 0.32
C HIS A 247 10.87 -15.09 -1.05
N LYS A 248 10.03 -14.96 -2.09
CA LYS A 248 10.30 -15.47 -3.44
C LYS A 248 11.32 -14.65 -4.23
N LYS A 249 11.32 -13.32 -4.06
CA LYS A 249 12.18 -12.38 -4.82
C LYS A 249 12.77 -11.28 -3.92
N PRO A 250 13.57 -11.62 -2.88
CA PRO A 250 14.00 -10.67 -1.86
C PRO A 250 14.79 -9.48 -2.41
N GLU A 251 15.50 -9.67 -3.53
CA GLU A 251 16.24 -8.62 -4.20
C GLU A 251 15.36 -7.53 -4.80
N LEU A 252 14.06 -7.74 -5.05
CA LEU A 252 13.17 -6.68 -5.53
C LEU A 252 12.79 -5.68 -4.41
N PHE A 253 13.01 -6.03 -3.14
CA PHE A 253 12.43 -5.30 -2.02
C PHE A 253 13.46 -4.65 -1.10
N LYS A 254 13.11 -3.47 -0.61
CA LYS A 254 13.84 -2.76 0.45
C LYS A 254 12.89 -2.50 1.61
N ILE A 255 13.13 -3.15 2.76
CA ILE A 255 12.32 -2.93 3.96
C ILE A 255 12.99 -1.87 4.85
N ASN A 256 12.27 -0.76 5.07
CA ASN A 256 12.75 0.40 5.81
C ASN A 256 12.19 0.44 7.24
N TYR A 257 13.06 0.25 8.23
CA TYR A 257 12.67 0.34 9.63
C TYR A 257 12.41 1.79 10.07
N VAL A 258 11.16 2.09 10.41
CA VAL A 258 10.73 3.46 10.77
C VAL A 258 10.66 3.69 12.28
N GLY A 259 10.86 2.66 13.11
CA GLY A 259 10.83 2.79 14.57
C GLY A 259 9.47 2.47 15.16
N LYS A 260 8.96 3.31 16.06
CA LYS A 260 7.70 3.08 16.79
C LYS A 260 6.47 3.16 15.86
N ARG A 261 5.38 2.45 16.19
CA ARG A 261 4.14 2.35 15.38
C ARG A 261 3.59 3.70 14.88
N TRP A 262 3.59 4.74 15.72
CA TRP A 262 3.13 6.07 15.31
C TRP A 262 4.00 6.78 14.27
N ARG A 263 5.23 6.30 14.00
CA ARG A 263 6.12 6.88 12.99
C ARG A 263 5.70 6.50 11.57
N ILE A 264 4.87 5.46 11.40
CA ILE A 264 4.25 5.13 10.12
C ILE A 264 3.38 6.31 9.65
N GLN A 265 2.63 6.93 10.58
CA GLN A 265 1.83 8.13 10.32
C GLN A 265 2.67 9.38 10.01
N ASN A 266 4.00 9.24 9.94
CA ASN A 266 4.92 10.31 9.63
C ASN A 266 5.94 9.84 8.58
N ILE A 267 5.64 8.81 7.76
CA ILE A 267 6.59 8.34 6.73
C ILE A 267 6.93 9.49 5.78
N VAL A 268 5.94 10.20 5.26
CA VAL A 268 6.14 11.39 4.41
C VAL A 268 7.06 12.40 5.11
N ASN A 269 6.80 12.74 6.38
CA ASN A 269 7.68 13.60 7.17
C ASN A 269 9.09 13.03 7.40
N ASN A 270 9.24 11.74 7.63
CA ASN A 270 10.53 11.11 7.94
C ASN A 270 11.40 10.89 6.70
N TYR A 271 10.77 10.78 5.54
CA TYR A 271 11.38 10.52 4.23
C TYR A 271 11.02 11.68 3.30
N ASN A 272 11.46 12.88 3.66
CA ASN A 272 11.37 14.06 2.81
C ASN A 272 12.69 14.83 2.86
N ASP A 273 13.19 15.27 1.71
CA ASP A 273 14.49 15.94 1.54
C ASP A 273 14.61 17.24 2.34
N GLN A 274 13.50 17.87 2.73
CA GLN A 274 13.48 19.04 3.59
C GLN A 274 13.82 18.73 5.06
N THR A 275 13.88 17.45 5.45
CA THR A 275 14.10 17.05 6.84
C THR A 275 15.56 16.79 7.18
N LEU A 276 15.92 17.01 8.45
CA LEU A 276 17.27 16.76 8.98
C LEU A 276 17.73 15.32 8.72
N ARG A 277 16.81 14.34 8.78
CA ARG A 277 17.09 12.92 8.54
C ARG A 277 17.51 12.68 7.08
N ALA A 278 16.84 13.31 6.12
CA ALA A 278 17.19 13.18 4.71
C ALA A 278 18.55 13.84 4.41
N LYS A 279 18.83 15.01 5.01
CA LYS A 279 20.15 15.66 4.90
C LYS A 279 21.29 14.77 5.41
N VAL A 280 21.09 14.08 6.54
CA VAL A 280 22.05 13.12 7.09
C VAL A 280 22.19 11.89 6.17
N PHE A 281 21.08 11.34 5.67
CA PHE A 281 21.12 10.18 4.75
C PHE A 281 21.86 10.50 3.44
N GLN A 282 21.56 11.65 2.81
CA GLN A 282 22.24 12.12 1.61
C GLN A 282 23.73 12.37 1.84
N PHE A 283 24.12 12.89 3.01
CA PHE A 283 25.52 13.06 3.39
C PHE A 283 26.27 11.71 3.45
N TRP A 284 25.69 10.69 4.09
CA TRP A 284 26.31 9.36 4.16
C TRP A 284 26.35 8.62 2.81
N GLN A 285 25.36 8.83 1.94
CA GLN A 285 25.37 8.32 0.56
C GLN A 285 26.55 8.90 -0.24
N LYS A 286 26.80 10.22 -0.13
CA LYS A 286 27.92 10.89 -0.80
C LYS A 286 29.31 10.47 -0.32
N ILE A 287 29.43 9.94 0.89
CA ILE A 287 30.71 9.45 1.45
C ILE A 287 31.00 8.01 1.02
N LYS A 288 29.97 7.25 0.61
CA LYS A 288 30.09 5.83 0.26
C LYS A 288 30.16 5.54 -1.25
N GLY A 289 29.95 6.55 -2.10
CA GLY A 289 30.19 6.49 -3.54
C GLY A 289 31.49 7.20 -3.89
#